data_AF-A0A6N8YTR5-F1
#
_entry.id   AF-A0A6N8YTR5-F1
#
_cell.length_a   1.000
_cell.length_b   1.000
_cell.length_c   1.000
_cell.angle_alpha   90.00
_cell.angle_beta   90.00
_cell.angle_gamma   90.00
#
_symmetry.space_group_name_H-M   'P 1'
#
loop_
_entity.id
_entity.type
_entity.pdbx_description
1 polymer ?
#
loop_
_entity_poly.entity_id
_entity_poly.type
_entity_poly.pdbx_seq_one_letter_code
_entity_poly.pdbx_strand_id
1 'polypeptide(L)'
;MIEITTAPSSSDIRGRVRLRRPILPILFTFTALGLLAVVAACGGTGVVATPECYLAQEGQIVGAAGADCEPPDDVEVLPTPTPTPAQSGGGANDARVLFITYACATCHELDSIPQSRGSSDGPALAGIGAKGADYIRTSILDPSAEVVEGYEDGLMPQDFSTQLSTEELEILVTFLLSQ
;
A
#
# COMPACT_ATOMS: atom_id res chain seq x y z
N MET A 1 41.66 -43.08 48.15
CA MET A 1 42.77 -42.68 47.26
C MET A 1 42.12 -42.08 46.03
N ILE A 2 42.13 -40.74 45.91
CA ILE A 2 43.04 -39.96 45.03
C ILE A 2 42.39 -39.84 43.64
N GLU A 3 42.13 -38.68 43.03
CA GLU A 3 42.33 -37.26 43.32
C GLU A 3 41.34 -36.51 42.42
N ILE A 4 40.80 -35.40 42.93
CA ILE A 4 40.06 -34.40 42.17
C ILE A 4 41.08 -33.63 41.33
N THR A 5 41.05 -33.73 40.00
CA THR A 5 41.85 -32.86 39.13
C THR A 5 41.00 -31.68 38.66
N THR A 6 41.19 -30.57 39.37
CA THR A 6 40.75 -29.23 38.99
C THR A 6 41.70 -28.70 37.93
N ALA A 7 41.17 -28.24 36.80
CA ALA A 7 41.92 -27.55 35.74
C ALA A 7 41.43 -26.09 35.58
N PRO A 8 42.23 -25.19 35.00
CA PRO A 8 42.51 -23.89 35.59
C PRO A 8 41.61 -22.73 35.18
N SER A 9 41.57 -21.79 36.11
CA SER A 9 41.10 -20.41 36.04
C SER A 9 41.98 -19.53 35.13
N SER A 10 41.36 -18.43 34.71
CA SER A 10 41.95 -17.11 34.46
C SER A 10 42.27 -16.76 33.00
N SER A 11 41.59 -15.71 32.55
CA SER A 11 42.18 -14.54 31.88
C SER A 11 43.19 -14.81 30.77
N ASP A 12 42.79 -14.61 29.52
CA ASP A 12 43.47 -13.70 28.60
C ASP A 12 42.86 -13.79 27.18
N ILE A 13 41.78 -13.07 26.90
CA ILE A 13 41.45 -12.68 25.50
C ILE A 13 40.95 -11.23 25.53
N ARG A 14 41.86 -10.30 25.87
CA ARG A 14 41.66 -8.88 25.54
C ARG A 14 41.92 -8.70 24.05
N GLY A 15 40.87 -8.95 23.26
CA GLY A 15 40.81 -8.55 21.86
C GLY A 15 40.97 -7.03 21.75
N ARG A 16 42.09 -6.59 21.17
CA ARG A 16 42.37 -5.18 20.86
C ARG A 16 41.36 -4.70 19.82
N VAL A 17 40.24 -4.14 20.27
CA VAL A 17 39.39 -3.29 19.42
C VAL A 17 40.22 -2.08 19.04
N ARG A 18 40.66 -2.04 17.78
CA ARG A 18 41.36 -0.89 17.21
C ARG A 18 40.38 0.28 17.19
N LEU A 19 40.58 1.27 18.07
CA LEU A 19 39.95 2.58 17.93
C LEU A 19 40.41 3.20 16.60
N ARG A 20 39.57 3.09 15.57
CA ARG A 20 39.62 4.00 14.42
C ARG A 20 39.08 5.33 14.90
N ARG A 21 39.98 6.31 15.00
CA ARG A 21 39.70 7.71 15.32
C ARG A 21 38.96 8.36 14.14
N PRO A 22 37.72 8.85 14.27
CA PRO A 22 37.25 9.91 13.40
C PRO A 22 37.73 11.25 13.97
N ILE A 23 38.61 11.89 13.22
CA ILE A 23 39.09 13.25 13.46
C ILE A 23 37.92 14.20 13.23
N LEU A 24 37.56 14.91 14.30
CA LEU A 24 36.59 16.01 14.39
C LEU A 24 37.26 17.34 13.93
N PRO A 25 36.59 18.52 13.91
CA PRO A 25 35.76 19.11 12.87
C PRO A 25 36.28 20.50 12.43
N ILE A 26 36.48 20.83 11.15
CA ILE A 26 36.76 22.24 10.77
C ILE A 26 36.20 22.53 9.38
N LEU A 27 35.26 23.48 9.34
CA LEU A 27 35.00 24.53 8.32
C LEU A 27 33.48 24.75 8.20
N PHE A 28 32.82 25.30 9.23
CA PHE A 28 32.61 26.75 9.40
C PHE A 28 32.35 27.51 8.08
N THR A 29 31.08 27.88 7.90
CA THR A 29 30.58 29.15 7.32
C THR A 29 30.91 29.49 5.86
N PHE A 30 29.98 29.17 4.96
CA PHE A 30 29.67 29.99 3.79
C PHE A 30 28.14 30.16 3.73
N THR A 31 27.63 31.15 4.47
CA THR A 31 27.03 32.37 3.90
C THR A 31 25.69 32.13 3.21
N ALA A 32 24.64 32.19 4.02
CA ALA A 32 23.34 32.70 3.61
C ALA A 32 23.51 34.14 3.07
N LEU A 33 23.54 34.31 1.75
CA LEU A 33 23.09 35.53 1.06
C LEU A 33 23.00 35.24 -0.45
N GLY A 34 21.78 35.19 -0.96
CA GLY A 34 21.53 34.94 -2.39
C GLY A 34 20.08 35.16 -2.79
N LEU A 35 19.41 36.09 -2.11
CA LEU A 35 18.16 36.68 -2.54
C LEU A 35 18.49 37.64 -3.69
N LEU A 36 18.40 37.19 -4.95
CA LEU A 36 18.28 38.11 -6.06
C LEU A 36 17.35 37.56 -7.13
N ALA A 37 16.20 38.23 -7.21
CA ALA A 37 15.12 38.03 -8.14
C ALA A 37 15.59 38.18 -9.59
N VAL A 38 15.21 37.22 -10.44
CA VAL A 38 15.07 37.43 -11.88
C VAL A 38 13.61 37.15 -12.22
N VAL A 39 12.76 38.14 -11.95
CA VAL A 39 11.43 38.25 -12.54
C VAL A 39 11.65 38.90 -13.91
N ALA A 40 11.85 38.07 -14.94
CA ALA A 40 11.85 38.51 -16.32
C ALA A 40 10.49 38.15 -16.94
N ALA A 41 9.69 39.18 -17.14
CA ALA A 41 8.39 39.17 -17.77
C ALA A 41 8.42 38.55 -19.17
N CYS A 42 7.45 37.67 -19.46
CA CYS A 42 6.83 37.61 -20.77
C CYS A 42 5.37 38.02 -20.59
N GLY A 43 5.04 39.23 -21.04
CA GLY A 43 3.67 39.70 -21.14
C GLY A 43 2.96 39.02 -22.30
N GLY A 44 1.86 38.35 -22.01
CA GLY A 44 0.80 38.04 -22.96
C GLY A 44 -0.45 38.80 -22.54
N THR A 45 -0.71 39.95 -23.15
CA THR A 45 -2.01 40.61 -23.04
C THR A 45 -3.00 39.87 -23.94
N GLY A 46 -3.81 39.01 -23.33
CA GLY A 46 -4.86 38.23 -23.98
C GLY A 46 -6.01 37.97 -23.01
N VAL A 47 -7.01 38.83 -23.11
CA VAL A 47 -8.38 38.84 -22.57
C VAL A 47 -8.94 37.50 -22.05
N VAL A 48 -9.24 37.46 -20.75
CA VAL A 48 -10.39 36.84 -20.03
C VAL A 48 -10.82 35.39 -20.40
N ALA A 49 -10.62 34.47 -19.46
CA ALA A 49 -11.61 33.48 -19.06
C ALA A 49 -11.35 33.07 -17.59
N THR A 50 -12.41 32.84 -16.84
CA THR A 50 -12.49 32.63 -15.38
C THR A 50 -11.67 31.45 -14.84
N PRO A 51 -11.40 31.38 -13.52
CA PRO A 51 -10.45 30.42 -12.93
C PRO A 51 -10.91 28.94 -12.89
N GLU A 52 -11.81 28.51 -13.78
CA GLU A 52 -12.59 27.26 -13.58
C GLU A 52 -12.39 26.17 -14.65
N CYS A 53 -11.71 26.44 -15.78
CA CYS A 53 -11.36 25.39 -16.74
C CYS A 53 -9.86 25.54 -17.12
N TYR A 54 -8.96 24.80 -16.45
CA TYR A 54 -7.53 24.76 -16.79
C TYR A 54 -7.32 23.76 -17.93
N LEU A 55 -6.66 24.19 -19.01
CA LEU A 55 -6.11 23.28 -20.02
C LEU A 55 -4.92 22.56 -19.40
N ALA A 56 -5.06 21.27 -19.07
CA ALA A 56 -3.90 20.46 -18.73
C ALA A 56 -2.94 20.47 -19.93
N GLN A 57 -1.63 20.45 -19.65
CA GLN A 57 -0.52 20.64 -20.59
C GLN A 57 -0.36 19.45 -21.58
N GLU A 58 -1.45 19.01 -22.18
CA GLU A 58 -1.55 17.96 -23.20
C GLU A 58 -2.95 17.95 -23.88
N GLY A 59 -3.74 19.03 -23.74
CA GLY A 59 -4.97 19.25 -24.51
C GLY A 59 -6.25 18.73 -23.85
N GLN A 60 -6.20 18.29 -22.60
CA GLN A 60 -7.38 17.83 -21.86
C GLN A 60 -7.96 18.97 -21.01
N ILE A 61 -9.24 19.28 -21.26
CA ILE A 61 -10.06 20.14 -20.39
C ILE A 61 -10.56 19.32 -19.19
N VAL A 62 -10.27 19.79 -17.97
CA VAL A 62 -10.85 19.26 -16.72
C VAL A 62 -11.46 20.43 -15.96
N GLY A 63 -12.79 20.54 -16.02
CA GLY A 63 -13.55 21.50 -15.21
C GLY A 63 -13.73 20.98 -13.79
N ALA A 64 -13.71 21.89 -12.81
CA ALA A 64 -14.17 21.55 -11.46
C ALA A 64 -15.65 21.15 -11.51
N ALA A 65 -16.05 20.14 -10.73
CA ALA A 65 -17.43 19.66 -10.71
C ALA A 65 -18.39 20.82 -10.37
N GLY A 66 -19.27 21.17 -11.31
CA GLY A 66 -20.24 22.26 -11.19
C GLY A 66 -19.99 23.48 -12.07
N ALA A 67 -18.91 23.52 -12.86
CA ALA A 67 -18.71 24.55 -13.88
C ALA A 67 -19.32 24.13 -15.23
N ASP A 68 -20.16 24.98 -15.80
CA ASP A 68 -20.70 24.91 -17.16
C ASP A 68 -19.63 25.32 -18.19
N CYS A 69 -18.66 24.44 -18.43
CA CYS A 69 -17.70 24.61 -19.54
C CYS A 69 -18.43 24.21 -20.86
N GLU A 70 -19.05 25.17 -21.57
CA GLU A 70 -19.61 24.95 -22.92
C GLU A 70 -18.47 24.91 -23.96
N PRO A 71 -18.24 23.78 -24.67
CA PRO A 71 -17.20 23.69 -25.70
C PRO A 71 -17.61 24.43 -26.98
N PRO A 72 -16.64 24.94 -27.78
CA PRO A 72 -16.93 25.60 -29.06
C PRO A 72 -17.53 24.61 -30.08
N ASP A 73 -18.43 25.11 -30.94
CA ASP A 73 -19.30 24.34 -31.87
C ASP A 73 -18.55 23.46 -32.90
N ASP A 74 -17.24 23.63 -33.03
CA ASP A 74 -16.37 22.99 -34.02
C ASP A 74 -15.55 21.80 -33.47
N VAL A 75 -15.81 21.36 -32.23
CA VAL A 75 -15.17 20.17 -31.64
C VAL A 75 -16.18 19.05 -31.43
N GLU A 76 -16.08 17.99 -32.26
CA GLU A 76 -16.85 16.77 -32.05
C GLU A 76 -16.28 15.97 -30.87
N VAL A 77 -17.00 15.98 -29.75
CA VAL A 77 -16.66 15.21 -28.54
C VAL A 77 -17.09 13.76 -28.74
N LEU A 78 -16.18 12.92 -29.19
CA LEU A 78 -16.37 11.47 -29.11
C LEU A 78 -16.33 11.03 -27.64
N PRO A 79 -17.27 10.18 -27.17
CA PRO A 79 -17.19 9.63 -25.83
C PRO A 79 -15.97 8.70 -25.76
N THR A 80 -14.88 9.17 -25.16
CA THR A 80 -13.79 8.31 -24.73
C THR A 80 -14.37 7.30 -23.73
N PRO A 81 -14.14 5.99 -23.86
CA PRO A 81 -14.50 5.05 -22.81
C PRO A 81 -13.80 5.50 -21.53
N THR A 82 -14.56 6.00 -20.57
CA THR A 82 -14.04 6.34 -19.25
C THR A 82 -13.35 5.10 -18.71
N PRO A 83 -12.02 5.09 -18.49
CA PRO A 83 -11.44 4.02 -17.71
C PRO A 83 -12.17 4.05 -16.37
N THR A 84 -12.87 2.96 -16.03
CA THR A 84 -13.42 2.78 -14.68
C THR A 84 -12.27 3.09 -13.74
N PRO A 85 -12.37 4.14 -12.89
CA PRO A 85 -11.31 4.43 -11.95
C PRO A 85 -11.06 3.16 -11.15
N ALA A 86 -9.82 2.68 -11.14
CA ALA A 86 -9.41 1.68 -10.15
C ALA A 86 -9.84 2.26 -8.81
N GLN A 87 -10.75 1.55 -8.13
CA GLN A 87 -11.47 2.06 -6.97
C GLN A 87 -10.43 2.54 -5.96
N SER A 88 -10.35 3.86 -5.79
CA SER A 88 -9.52 4.47 -4.75
C SER A 88 -10.25 4.18 -3.45
N GLY A 89 -9.87 3.05 -2.85
CA GLY A 89 -10.42 2.51 -1.63
C GLY A 89 -10.17 3.42 -0.45
N GLY A 90 -11.20 4.15 -0.05
CA GLY A 90 -11.13 5.08 1.08
C GLY A 90 -12.41 5.15 1.89
N GLY A 91 -13.25 4.12 1.84
CA GLY A 91 -14.48 3.99 2.64
C GLY A 91 -14.48 2.72 3.48
N ALA A 92 -15.36 2.66 4.48
CA ALA A 92 -15.56 1.47 5.31
C ALA A 92 -15.90 0.20 4.48
N ASN A 93 -16.48 0.39 3.29
CA ASN A 93 -16.91 -0.68 2.40
C ASN A 93 -15.90 -0.94 1.26
N ASP A 94 -14.65 -0.48 1.38
CA ASP A 94 -13.61 -0.84 0.43
C ASP A 94 -13.00 -2.21 0.79
N ALA A 95 -12.93 -3.12 -0.18
CA ALA A 95 -12.46 -4.47 0.07
C ALA A 95 -11.01 -4.53 0.57
N ARG A 96 -10.13 -3.64 0.10
CA ARG A 96 -8.73 -3.60 0.55
C ARG A 96 -8.66 -3.10 1.98
N VAL A 97 -9.47 -2.10 2.33
CA VAL A 97 -9.61 -1.60 3.70
C VAL A 97 -10.14 -2.71 4.62
N LEU A 98 -11.18 -3.44 4.23
CA LEU A 98 -11.70 -4.57 5.01
C LEU A 98 -10.65 -5.67 5.19
N PHE A 99 -9.95 -6.04 4.12
CA PHE A 99 -8.90 -7.07 4.15
C PHE A 99 -7.76 -6.72 5.12
N ILE A 100 -7.42 -5.44 5.26
CA ILE A 100 -6.45 -4.96 6.24
C ILE A 100 -7.07 -4.86 7.64
N THR A 101 -8.29 -4.34 7.75
CA THR A 101 -9.01 -4.14 9.02
C THR A 101 -9.21 -5.45 9.78
N TYR A 102 -9.57 -6.52 9.06
CA TYR A 102 -9.71 -7.87 9.62
C TYR A 102 -8.39 -8.65 9.67
N ALA A 103 -7.26 -7.95 9.50
CA ALA A 103 -5.90 -8.48 9.60
C ALA A 103 -5.55 -9.63 8.64
N CYS A 104 -6.35 -9.87 7.59
CA CYS A 104 -6.10 -10.92 6.59
C CYS A 104 -4.71 -10.76 5.95
N ALA A 105 -4.31 -9.51 5.71
CA ALA A 105 -3.02 -9.11 5.15
C ALA A 105 -1.79 -9.54 5.97
N THR A 106 -1.97 -9.92 7.24
CA THR A 106 -0.88 -10.37 8.12
C THR A 106 -0.37 -11.74 7.70
N CYS A 107 -1.25 -12.65 7.30
CA CYS A 107 -0.90 -14.03 6.95
C CYS A 107 -0.99 -14.29 5.45
N HIS A 108 -1.89 -13.61 4.75
CA HIS A 108 -2.09 -13.78 3.32
C HIS A 108 -1.42 -12.69 2.50
N GLU A 109 -0.66 -13.08 1.48
CA GLU A 109 -0.07 -12.16 0.52
C GLU A 109 -1.03 -11.90 -0.65
N LEU A 110 -1.11 -10.63 -1.07
CA LEU A 110 -1.85 -10.17 -2.25
C LEU A 110 -1.09 -9.02 -2.91
N ASP A 111 -0.59 -9.23 -4.12
CA ASP A 111 0.17 -8.22 -4.89
C ASP A 111 -0.62 -6.91 -5.09
N SER A 112 -1.95 -7.02 -5.16
CA SER A 112 -2.83 -5.88 -5.36
C SER A 112 -2.89 -4.96 -4.12
N ILE A 113 -2.54 -5.45 -2.93
CA ILE A 113 -2.51 -4.70 -1.68
C ILE A 113 -1.04 -4.59 -1.21
N PRO A 114 -0.37 -3.44 -1.40
CA PRO A 114 1.04 -3.27 -1.04
C PRO A 114 1.38 -3.52 0.43
N GLN A 115 0.40 -3.55 1.34
CA GLN A 115 0.57 -3.85 2.76
C GLN A 115 0.44 -5.35 3.07
N SER A 116 -0.11 -6.13 2.13
CA SER A 116 -0.38 -7.56 2.25
C SER A 116 0.85 -8.36 1.89
N ARG A 117 1.80 -8.43 2.81
CA ARG A 117 3.04 -9.22 2.65
C ARG A 117 2.87 -10.68 3.03
N GLY A 118 1.77 -11.03 3.68
CA GLY A 118 1.55 -12.37 4.22
C GLY A 118 2.59 -12.80 5.26
N SER A 119 2.46 -14.04 5.70
CA SER A 119 3.43 -14.73 6.55
C SER A 119 3.54 -16.20 6.11
N SER A 120 4.40 -16.97 6.77
CA SER A 120 4.45 -18.43 6.58
C SER A 120 3.20 -19.16 7.08
N ASP A 121 2.32 -18.46 7.80
CA ASP A 121 1.14 -19.04 8.46
C ASP A 121 -0.08 -19.12 7.53
N GLY A 122 -0.04 -18.46 6.37
CA GLY A 122 -1.12 -18.50 5.38
C GLY A 122 -0.59 -18.56 3.94
N PRO A 123 -1.33 -19.20 3.01
CA PRO A 123 -0.97 -19.19 1.59
C PRO A 123 -1.15 -17.81 0.97
N ALA A 124 -0.32 -17.51 -0.05
CA ALA A 124 -0.58 -16.39 -0.94
C ALA A 124 -1.91 -16.58 -1.67
N LEU A 125 -2.66 -15.50 -1.88
CA LEU A 125 -4.01 -15.55 -2.44
C LEU A 125 -4.05 -15.18 -3.93
N ALA A 126 -2.90 -15.07 -4.59
CA ALA A 126 -2.86 -14.90 -6.04
C ALA A 126 -3.55 -16.07 -6.75
N GLY A 127 -4.52 -15.78 -7.61
CA GLY A 127 -5.30 -16.78 -8.34
C GLY A 127 -6.38 -17.49 -7.53
N ILE A 128 -6.66 -17.06 -6.29
CA ILE A 128 -7.69 -17.68 -5.43
C ILE A 128 -9.08 -17.65 -6.09
N GLY A 129 -9.34 -16.67 -6.98
CA GLY A 129 -10.61 -16.57 -7.70
C GLY A 129 -10.97 -17.82 -8.51
N ALA A 130 -9.98 -18.61 -8.96
CA ALA A 130 -10.21 -19.87 -9.67
C ALA A 130 -10.91 -20.95 -8.82
N LYS A 131 -10.90 -20.82 -7.49
CA LYS A 131 -11.61 -21.72 -6.57
C LYS A 131 -13.11 -21.42 -6.47
N GLY A 132 -13.53 -20.24 -6.90
CA GLY A 132 -14.93 -19.82 -6.91
C GLY A 132 -15.43 -19.26 -5.57
N ALA A 133 -16.61 -18.64 -5.62
CA ALA A 133 -17.15 -17.82 -4.53
C ALA A 133 -17.49 -18.64 -3.29
N ASP A 134 -18.03 -19.84 -3.47
CA ASP A 134 -18.47 -20.70 -2.36
C ASP A 134 -17.27 -21.22 -1.56
N TYR A 135 -16.19 -21.61 -2.24
CA TYR A 135 -14.94 -21.98 -1.58
C TYR A 135 -14.42 -20.81 -0.73
N ILE A 136 -14.31 -19.61 -1.33
CA ILE A 136 -13.80 -18.42 -0.62
C ILE A 136 -14.67 -18.10 0.59
N ARG A 137 -16.00 -18.14 0.43
CA ARG A 137 -16.94 -17.85 1.53
C ARG A 137 -16.82 -18.88 2.65
N THR A 138 -16.74 -20.17 2.32
CA THR A 138 -16.52 -21.23 3.29
C THR A 138 -15.19 -21.06 4.01
N SER A 139 -14.09 -20.80 3.30
CA SER A 139 -12.79 -20.58 3.93
C SER A 139 -12.76 -19.38 4.89
N ILE A 140 -13.57 -18.34 4.65
CA ILE A 140 -13.69 -17.19 5.56
C ILE A 140 -14.56 -17.52 6.78
N LEU A 141 -15.71 -18.17 6.58
CA LEU A 141 -16.70 -18.41 7.64
C LEU A 141 -16.44 -19.67 8.47
N ASP A 142 -15.78 -20.67 7.88
CA ASP A 142 -15.42 -21.95 8.46
C ASP A 142 -14.00 -22.35 7.97
N PRO A 143 -12.95 -21.68 8.49
CA PRO A 143 -11.58 -21.85 7.99
C PRO A 143 -11.03 -23.27 8.16
N SER A 144 -11.54 -24.01 9.15
CA SER A 144 -11.14 -25.38 9.43
C SER A 144 -11.86 -26.41 8.56
N ALA A 145 -12.85 -26.01 7.74
CA ALA A 145 -13.54 -26.92 6.83
C ALA A 145 -12.60 -27.52 5.78
N GLU A 146 -11.68 -26.70 5.25
CA GLU A 146 -10.71 -27.10 4.23
C GLU A 146 -9.36 -26.42 4.49
N VAL A 147 -8.45 -27.14 5.15
CA VAL A 147 -7.08 -26.67 5.39
C VAL A 147 -6.18 -27.07 4.23
N VAL A 148 -5.48 -26.08 3.66
CA VAL A 148 -4.56 -26.30 2.55
C VAL A 148 -3.35 -27.11 3.03
N GLU A 149 -2.89 -28.07 2.22
CA GLU A 149 -1.72 -28.89 2.53
C GLU A 149 -0.50 -28.02 2.85
N GLY A 150 0.19 -28.35 3.95
CA GLY A 150 1.37 -27.62 4.42
C GLY A 150 1.09 -26.45 5.36
N TYR A 151 -0.18 -26.17 5.68
CA TYR A 151 -0.58 -25.16 6.67
C TYR A 151 -1.22 -25.82 7.89
N GLU A 152 -1.03 -25.20 9.07
CA GLU A 152 -1.61 -25.66 10.32
C GLU A 152 -3.04 -25.16 10.48
N ASP A 153 -3.90 -26.01 11.05
CA ASP A 153 -5.27 -25.65 11.39
C ASP A 153 -5.32 -24.69 12.59
N GLY A 154 -6.38 -23.89 12.68
CA GLY A 154 -6.64 -22.98 13.79
C GLY A 154 -5.83 -21.67 13.79
N LEU A 155 -4.98 -21.44 12.78
CA LEU A 155 -4.26 -20.17 12.63
C LEU A 155 -5.14 -19.05 12.05
N MET A 156 -6.04 -19.39 11.12
CA MET A 156 -7.03 -18.45 10.62
C MET A 156 -8.13 -18.26 11.68
N PRO A 157 -8.48 -17.01 12.05
CA PRO A 157 -9.53 -16.75 13.04
C PRO A 157 -10.86 -17.43 12.70
N GLN A 158 -11.47 -18.05 13.71
CA GLN A 158 -12.65 -18.92 13.55
C GLN A 158 -13.98 -18.18 13.78
N ASP A 159 -13.92 -16.90 14.12
CA ASP A 159 -15.06 -16.10 14.57
C ASP A 159 -15.51 -15.04 13.56
N PHE A 160 -14.97 -15.07 12.33
CA PHE A 160 -15.35 -14.13 11.26
C PHE A 160 -16.85 -14.14 10.93
N SER A 161 -17.54 -15.26 11.14
CA SER A 161 -19.01 -15.36 11.03
C SER A 161 -19.78 -14.43 11.98
N THR A 162 -19.12 -13.95 13.04
CA THR A 162 -19.68 -12.99 14.00
C THR A 162 -19.06 -11.61 13.90
N GLN A 163 -17.87 -11.49 13.29
CA GLN A 163 -17.16 -10.22 13.13
C GLN A 163 -17.51 -9.49 11.81
N LEU A 164 -17.80 -10.24 10.74
CA LEU A 164 -18.17 -9.68 9.44
C LEU A 164 -19.68 -9.55 9.33
N SER A 165 -20.15 -8.38 8.89
CA SER A 165 -21.50 -8.28 8.35
C SER A 165 -21.60 -9.06 7.04
N THR A 166 -22.83 -9.42 6.66
CA THR A 166 -23.07 -10.07 5.35
C THR A 166 -22.56 -9.21 4.20
N GLU A 167 -22.73 -7.89 4.26
CA GLU A 167 -22.26 -7.00 3.19
C GLU A 167 -20.73 -6.98 3.07
N GLU A 168 -20.01 -6.88 4.20
CA GLU A 168 -18.54 -6.89 4.21
C GLU A 168 -17.97 -8.23 3.70
N LEU A 169 -18.60 -9.34 4.08
CA LEU A 169 -18.23 -10.66 3.57
C LEU A 169 -18.37 -10.71 2.04
N GLU A 170 -19.49 -10.25 1.49
CA GLU A 170 -19.72 -10.26 0.04
C GLU A 170 -18.75 -9.35 -0.72
N ILE A 171 -18.38 -8.20 -0.12
CA ILE A 171 -17.35 -7.31 -0.66
C ILE A 171 -16.00 -8.02 -0.71
N LEU A 172 -15.59 -8.71 0.37
CA LEU A 172 -14.35 -9.48 0.43
C LEU A 172 -14.35 -10.63 -0.57
N VAL A 173 -15.44 -11.41 -0.64
CA VAL A 173 -15.57 -12.53 -1.60
C VAL A 173 -15.45 -12.02 -3.03
N THR A 174 -16.16 -10.94 -3.37
CA THR A 174 -16.14 -10.36 -4.72
C THR A 174 -14.74 -9.85 -5.08
N PHE A 175 -14.04 -9.22 -4.14
CA PHE A 175 -12.66 -8.80 -4.34
C PHE A 175 -11.73 -9.99 -4.57
N LEU A 176 -11.79 -11.01 -3.71
CA LEU A 176 -10.96 -12.22 -3.80
C LEU A 176 -11.21 -13.03 -5.09
N LEU A 177 -12.42 -12.98 -5.66
CA LEU A 177 -12.70 -13.57 -6.97
C LEU A 177 -11.91 -12.94 -8.12
N SER A 178 -11.45 -11.69 -7.95
CA SER A 178 -10.65 -10.98 -8.93
C SER A 178 -9.13 -11.08 -8.70
N GLN A 179 -8.71 -11.84 -7.68
CA GLN A 179 -7.31 -12.01 -7.30
C GLN A 179 -6.63 -13.22 -7.93
#